data_AF-A0A2E1ND18-F1
#
_entry.id   AF-A0A2E1ND18-F1
#
_cell.length_a   1.000
_cell.length_b   1.000
_cell.length_c   1.000
_cell.angle_alpha   90.00
_cell.angle_beta   90.00
_cell.angle_gamma   90.00
#
_symmetry.space_group_name_H-M   'P 1'
#
loop_
_entity.id
_entity.type
_entity.pdbx_description
1 polymer ?
#
loop_
_entity_poly.entity_id
_entity_poly.type
_entity_poly.pdbx_seq_one_letter_code
_entity_poly.pdbx_strand_id
1 'polypeptide(L)'
;MKVNVLIIKIFFVLSLFIPLRGQTLNLEGEIYEYATYYVSSFDIATGATNVQIFRYELSSTNYPVPIQVQFYASLVSPQLGINSPTTIVKIITDPFDLKAPVILDNRDISSETSEIFDLASPPNQITLTGRMEESLDPTKADAILQSILSSGKISDGQYTFSVKIISAENGNELVSDEKTIVVQAPVSISLESPGGILSDTLDHIIYSTFPIFQWFAQSGNGFNTYIRVAEFNKQLHSSPEDAIEDQRVLPFDQNEYWYPIDNVNSFQYPFSGAYPLEEGNVYVWQVKKTMPTTAGEQELLSSIFSFKIGVSGQMSDTNPVNNSLLLSLKQAIGDDQFNALFGQGNELQGFVPSGQLEIDGVTVDESSVNYLLNQIMNQNVVIKSLTIE
;
A
#
# COMPACT_ATOMS: atom_id res chain seq x y z
N MET A 1 57.89 66.78 38.20
CA MET A 1 57.73 67.93 37.29
C MET A 1 58.15 67.45 35.90
N LYS A 2 57.33 67.30 34.85
CA LYS A 2 55.90 67.48 34.54
C LYS A 2 55.38 66.15 33.99
N VAL A 3 54.15 65.74 34.33
CA VAL A 3 53.48 64.56 33.75
C VAL A 3 52.64 65.06 32.56
N ASN A 4 52.91 64.53 31.37
CA ASN A 4 52.09 64.74 30.19
C ASN A 4 50.90 63.77 30.24
N VAL A 5 49.69 64.29 30.37
CA VAL A 5 48.45 63.51 30.27
C VAL A 5 47.97 63.55 28.83
N LEU A 6 48.00 62.39 28.17
CA LEU A 6 47.42 62.17 26.85
C LEU A 6 45.91 61.93 27.03
N ILE A 7 45.07 62.86 26.58
CA ILE A 7 43.61 62.68 26.55
C ILE A 7 43.25 61.92 25.28
N ILE A 8 42.87 60.64 25.43
CA ILE A 8 42.23 59.84 24.37
C ILE A 8 40.71 59.95 24.58
N LYS A 9 40.00 60.55 23.62
CA LYS A 9 38.53 60.51 23.55
C LYS A 9 38.11 59.16 22.99
N ILE A 10 37.51 58.30 23.81
CA ILE A 10 36.84 57.07 23.37
C ILE A 10 35.38 57.40 23.09
N PHE A 11 34.96 57.22 21.83
CA PHE A 11 33.56 57.26 21.41
C PHE A 11 32.94 55.89 21.71
N PHE A 12 31.97 55.83 22.62
CA PHE A 12 31.22 54.60 22.92
C PHE A 12 30.08 54.47 21.91
N VAL A 13 30.22 53.58 20.91
CA VAL A 13 29.11 53.19 20.04
C VAL A 13 28.34 52.09 20.77
N LEU A 14 27.18 52.45 21.33
CA LEU A 14 26.27 51.52 21.98
C LEU A 14 25.53 50.73 20.89
N SER A 15 26.04 49.56 20.51
CA SER A 15 25.31 48.61 19.66
C SER A 15 24.16 48.01 20.47
N LEU A 16 22.93 48.45 20.20
CA LEU A 16 21.72 47.77 20.63
C LEU A 16 21.67 46.39 19.96
N PHE A 17 22.05 45.34 20.68
CA PHE A 17 21.71 43.97 20.31
C PHE A 17 20.20 43.77 20.52
N ILE A 18 19.42 43.98 19.47
CA ILE A 18 18.05 43.47 19.42
C ILE A 18 18.17 41.96 19.17
N PRO A 19 17.62 41.10 20.03
CA PRO A 19 17.58 39.68 19.73
C PRO A 19 16.71 39.46 18.49
N LEU A 20 17.32 39.03 17.39
CA LEU A 20 16.61 38.47 16.24
C LEU A 20 15.85 37.25 16.75
N ARG A 21 14.54 37.41 16.99
CA ARG A 21 13.66 36.26 17.14
C ARG A 21 13.58 35.58 15.78
N GLY A 22 14.06 34.34 15.69
CA GLY A 22 13.87 33.53 14.50
C GLY A 22 12.36 33.38 14.24
N GLN A 23 11.93 33.72 13.04
CA GLN A 23 10.57 33.45 12.59
C GLN A 23 10.54 32.00 12.09
N THR A 24 9.76 31.15 12.74
CA THR A 24 9.57 29.76 12.34
C THR A 24 8.18 29.61 11.72
N LEU A 25 8.13 29.01 10.53
CA LEU A 25 6.89 28.58 9.87
C LEU A 25 6.74 27.07 10.11
N ASN A 26 5.50 26.62 10.24
CA ASN A 26 5.14 25.22 10.39
C ASN A 26 4.17 24.84 9.27
N LEU A 27 4.39 23.66 8.69
CA LEU A 27 3.58 23.09 7.62
C LEU A 27 3.09 21.72 8.12
N GLU A 28 1.80 21.64 8.48
CA GLU A 28 1.20 20.43 9.06
C GLU A 28 0.16 19.85 8.08
N GLY A 29 0.36 18.61 7.63
CA GLY A 29 -0.46 17.99 6.61
C GLY A 29 0.31 16.92 5.84
N GLU A 30 -0.18 16.58 4.64
CA GLU A 30 0.45 15.54 3.81
C GLU A 30 0.19 15.74 2.31
N ILE A 31 1.04 15.08 1.51
CA ILE A 31 0.76 14.75 0.11
C ILE A 31 0.09 13.38 0.03
N TYR A 32 -1.11 13.35 -0.53
CA TYR A 32 -1.93 12.16 -0.70
C TYR A 32 -1.41 11.26 -1.82
N GLU A 33 -1.45 9.94 -1.59
CA GLU A 33 -1.03 8.94 -2.56
C GLU A 33 -2.22 8.33 -3.29
N TYR A 34 -2.15 8.35 -4.62
CA TYR A 34 -3.08 7.64 -5.50
C TYR A 34 -2.34 6.57 -6.30
N ALA A 35 -2.97 5.41 -6.44
CA ALA A 35 -2.47 4.31 -7.27
C ALA A 35 -2.58 4.63 -8.76
N THR A 36 -3.60 5.38 -9.13
CA THR A 36 -3.88 5.81 -10.51
C THR A 36 -4.34 7.25 -10.52
N TYR A 37 -3.81 8.02 -11.46
CA TYR A 37 -4.21 9.39 -11.72
C TYR A 37 -4.80 9.50 -13.13
N TYR A 38 -5.96 10.12 -13.21
CA TYR A 38 -6.68 10.40 -14.44
C TYR A 38 -6.36 11.81 -14.93
N VAL A 39 -6.27 11.98 -16.24
CA VAL A 39 -5.89 13.29 -16.81
C VAL A 39 -7.01 14.30 -16.75
N SER A 40 -8.26 13.83 -16.72
CA SER A 40 -9.40 14.69 -16.38
C SER A 40 -9.25 15.37 -15.01
N SER A 41 -8.30 14.94 -14.17
CA SER A 41 -8.02 15.57 -12.89
C SER A 41 -7.11 16.80 -12.96
N PHE A 42 -6.49 17.06 -14.12
CA PHE A 42 -5.47 18.10 -14.32
C PHE A 42 -5.79 18.97 -15.54
N ASP A 43 -5.74 20.28 -15.36
CA ASP A 43 -5.68 21.23 -16.46
C ASP A 43 -4.22 21.59 -16.73
N ILE A 44 -3.68 21.11 -17.84
CA ILE A 44 -2.27 21.34 -18.20
C ILE A 44 -2.02 22.79 -18.61
N ALA A 45 -3.04 23.50 -19.10
CA ALA A 45 -2.89 24.88 -19.57
C ALA A 45 -2.75 25.85 -18.40
N THR A 46 -3.47 25.60 -17.31
CA THR A 46 -3.51 26.48 -16.13
C THR A 46 -2.74 25.91 -14.93
N GLY A 47 -2.44 24.61 -14.96
CA GLY A 47 -1.90 23.87 -13.82
C GLY A 47 -2.95 23.58 -12.73
N ALA A 48 -4.22 23.97 -12.96
CA ALA A 48 -5.30 23.71 -12.02
C ALA A 48 -5.57 22.21 -11.89
N THR A 49 -6.09 21.82 -10.73
CA THR A 49 -6.40 20.42 -10.41
C THR A 49 -7.76 20.35 -9.74
N ASN A 50 -8.53 19.29 -10.02
CA ASN A 50 -9.80 19.03 -9.33
C ASN A 50 -9.69 17.95 -8.26
N VAL A 51 -8.53 17.32 -8.14
CA VAL A 51 -8.18 16.33 -7.11
C VAL A 51 -7.24 16.94 -6.08
N GLN A 52 -7.40 16.55 -4.83
CA GLN A 52 -6.55 17.01 -3.73
C GLN A 52 -5.26 16.17 -3.72
N ILE A 53 -4.16 16.76 -4.15
CA ILE A 53 -2.82 16.17 -4.11
C ILE A 53 -2.16 16.44 -2.78
N PHE A 54 -2.37 17.64 -2.22
CA PHE A 54 -1.90 17.96 -0.88
C PHE A 54 -2.88 18.84 -0.15
N ARG A 55 -2.80 18.79 1.18
CA ARG A 55 -3.46 19.73 2.05
C ARG A 55 -2.58 19.99 3.27
N TYR A 56 -2.24 21.26 3.50
CA TYR A 56 -1.45 21.66 4.65
C TYR A 56 -2.11 22.82 5.40
N GLU A 57 -2.04 22.79 6.72
CA GLU A 57 -2.15 23.98 7.54
C GLU A 57 -0.77 24.66 7.60
N LEU A 58 -0.69 25.88 7.07
CA LEU A 58 0.49 26.72 7.17
C LEU A 58 0.30 27.72 8.31
N SER A 59 1.19 27.68 9.29
CA SER A 59 1.18 28.58 10.45
C SER A 59 2.56 29.18 10.71
N SER A 60 2.61 30.25 11.51
CA SER A 60 3.85 30.90 11.92
C SER A 60 3.81 31.31 13.37
N THR A 61 4.99 31.38 13.97
CA THR A 61 5.19 31.90 15.33
C THR A 61 5.00 33.42 15.42
N ASN A 62 5.15 34.15 14.32
CA ASN A 62 4.95 35.60 14.25
C ASN A 62 4.35 36.01 12.91
N TYR A 63 3.35 36.88 12.94
CA TYR A 63 2.64 37.41 11.78
C TYR A 63 2.81 38.95 11.69
N PRO A 64 2.67 39.56 10.50
CA PRO A 64 2.51 38.91 9.20
C PRO A 64 3.82 38.29 8.68
N VAL A 65 3.71 37.34 7.75
CA VAL A 65 4.86 36.78 7.01
C VAL A 65 4.65 36.98 5.51
N PRO A 66 5.47 37.78 4.83
CA PRO A 66 5.38 37.94 3.38
C PRO A 66 5.97 36.70 2.69
N ILE A 67 5.12 35.95 1.99
CA ILE A 67 5.45 34.65 1.40
C ILE A 67 4.97 34.50 -0.04
N GLN A 68 5.54 33.52 -0.72
CA GLN A 68 5.04 32.93 -1.95
C GLN A 68 4.93 31.42 -1.75
N VAL A 69 3.96 30.79 -2.42
CA VAL A 69 3.81 29.33 -2.43
C VAL A 69 4.25 28.82 -3.80
N GLN A 70 5.16 27.85 -3.81
CA GLN A 70 5.54 27.11 -5.00
C GLN A 70 4.93 25.71 -4.95
N PHE A 71 4.20 25.34 -5.99
CA PHE A 71 3.83 23.96 -6.27
C PHE A 71 4.65 23.44 -7.46
N TYR A 72 5.24 22.26 -7.31
CA TYR A 72 6.06 21.61 -8.33
C TYR A 72 5.63 20.15 -8.50
N ALA A 73 5.46 19.72 -9.76
CA ALA A 73 5.26 18.32 -10.11
C ALA A 73 6.22 17.90 -11.22
N SER A 74 6.79 16.70 -11.11
CA SER A 74 7.68 16.13 -12.12
C SER A 74 7.45 14.63 -12.32
N LEU A 75 7.93 14.12 -13.47
CA LEU A 75 7.81 12.73 -13.88
C LEU A 75 9.16 12.15 -14.31
N VAL A 76 9.39 10.91 -13.90
CA VAL A 76 10.33 9.97 -14.54
C VAL A 76 9.54 8.74 -15.02
N SER A 77 9.47 8.54 -16.33
CA SER A 77 8.79 7.39 -16.95
C SER A 77 9.64 6.79 -18.06
N PRO A 78 10.39 5.70 -17.77
CA PRO A 78 11.18 5.01 -18.79
C PRO A 78 10.34 4.47 -19.95
N GLN A 79 9.08 4.11 -19.70
CA GLN A 79 8.15 3.63 -20.73
C GLN A 79 7.84 4.71 -21.78
N LEU A 80 7.84 5.98 -21.37
CA LEU A 80 7.70 7.13 -22.27
C LEU A 80 9.04 7.64 -22.82
N GLY A 81 10.16 6.96 -22.51
CA GLY A 81 11.50 7.45 -22.84
C GLY A 81 11.98 8.61 -21.96
N ILE A 82 11.28 8.92 -20.87
CA ILE A 82 11.61 9.99 -19.91
C ILE A 82 12.47 9.39 -18.79
N ASN A 83 13.78 9.37 -19.01
CA ASN A 83 14.74 8.72 -18.11
C ASN A 83 15.34 9.66 -17.04
N SER A 84 14.94 10.92 -17.01
CA SER A 84 15.37 11.92 -16.03
C SER A 84 14.17 12.78 -15.61
N PRO A 85 14.18 13.35 -14.39
CA PRO A 85 13.10 14.20 -13.90
C PRO A 85 12.73 15.26 -14.94
N THR A 86 11.48 15.23 -15.38
CA THR A 86 10.93 16.19 -16.33
C THR A 86 9.78 16.91 -15.64
N THR A 87 9.86 18.24 -15.58
CA THR A 87 8.82 19.09 -15.00
C THR A 87 7.51 18.88 -15.75
N ILE A 88 6.43 18.61 -15.02
CA ILE A 88 5.05 18.63 -15.52
C ILE A 88 4.53 20.05 -15.38
N VAL A 89 4.64 20.60 -14.17
CA VAL A 89 4.21 21.96 -13.85
C VAL A 89 5.02 22.51 -12.69
N LYS A 90 5.27 23.81 -12.73
CA LYS A 90 5.82 24.61 -11.63
C LYS A 90 5.05 25.92 -11.56
N ILE A 91 4.31 26.09 -10.47
CA ILE A 91 3.49 27.27 -10.22
C ILE A 91 4.06 28.00 -9.03
N ILE A 92 4.19 29.32 -9.13
CA ILE A 92 4.59 30.17 -8.01
C ILE A 92 3.51 31.24 -7.83
N THR A 93 2.98 31.40 -6.63
CA THR A 93 2.03 32.48 -6.34
C THR A 93 2.71 33.84 -6.34
N ASP A 94 1.94 34.88 -6.63
CA ASP A 94 2.33 36.23 -6.26
C ASP A 94 2.54 36.33 -4.73
N PRO A 95 3.41 37.25 -4.27
CA PRO A 95 3.60 37.51 -2.85
C PRO A 95 2.31 37.89 -2.14
N PHE A 96 2.08 37.31 -0.96
CA PHE A 96 1.02 37.71 -0.04
C PHE A 96 1.46 37.64 1.41
N ASP A 97 0.76 38.37 2.27
CA ASP A 97 1.01 38.34 3.71
C ASP A 97 0.20 37.24 4.38
N LEU A 98 0.88 36.25 4.95
CA LEU A 98 0.29 35.32 5.90
C LEU A 98 -0.01 36.08 7.21
N LYS A 99 -1.28 36.26 7.57
CA LYS A 99 -1.72 37.04 8.75
C LYS A 99 -2.23 36.19 9.92
N ALA A 100 -2.66 34.98 9.62
CA ALA A 100 -3.04 33.95 10.56
C ALA A 100 -2.78 32.57 9.91
N PRO A 101 -2.97 31.44 10.61
CA PRO A 101 -2.88 30.13 9.98
C PRO A 101 -3.81 30.01 8.77
N VAL A 102 -3.40 29.31 7.72
CA VAL A 102 -4.19 29.14 6.49
C VAL A 102 -4.13 27.70 6.01
N ILE A 103 -5.23 27.20 5.44
CA ILE A 103 -5.23 25.91 4.75
C ILE A 103 -4.79 26.13 3.31
N LEU A 104 -3.69 25.51 2.92
CA LEU A 104 -3.22 25.43 1.55
C LEU A 104 -3.67 24.11 0.93
N ASP A 105 -4.40 24.21 -0.17
CA ASP A 105 -4.84 23.09 -1.00
C ASP A 105 -4.34 23.33 -2.42
N ASN A 106 -3.79 22.30 -3.07
CA ASN A 106 -3.26 22.42 -4.43
C ASN A 106 -4.32 22.88 -5.44
N ARG A 107 -5.60 22.62 -5.17
CA ARG A 107 -6.71 22.99 -6.06
C ARG A 107 -6.93 24.51 -6.12
N ASP A 108 -6.45 25.24 -5.11
CA ASP A 108 -6.48 26.70 -5.07
C ASP A 108 -5.23 27.33 -5.73
N ILE A 109 -4.25 26.52 -6.15
CA ILE A 109 -2.99 26.98 -6.73
C ILE A 109 -2.95 26.64 -8.21
N SER A 110 -3.18 27.65 -9.05
CA SER A 110 -3.08 27.57 -10.50
C SER A 110 -2.59 28.90 -11.08
N SER A 111 -2.49 29.00 -12.40
CA SER A 111 -2.28 30.30 -13.06
C SER A 111 -3.53 31.21 -13.04
N GLU A 112 -4.66 30.71 -12.54
CA GLU A 112 -5.87 31.48 -12.34
C GLU A 112 -5.88 32.10 -10.94
N THR A 113 -6.74 33.10 -10.74
CA THR A 113 -6.91 33.72 -9.43
C THR A 113 -7.95 32.96 -8.61
N SER A 114 -7.58 32.57 -7.40
CA SER A 114 -8.46 32.00 -6.39
C SER A 114 -8.55 32.90 -5.15
N GLU A 115 -9.63 32.75 -4.38
CA GLU A 115 -9.82 33.44 -3.11
C GLU A 115 -9.95 32.39 -2.01
N ILE A 116 -9.06 32.44 -1.03
CA ILE A 116 -9.10 31.60 0.17
C ILE A 116 -9.22 32.45 1.43
N PHE A 117 -9.52 31.81 2.56
CA PHE A 117 -9.66 32.48 3.85
C PHE A 117 -8.71 31.85 4.87
N ASP A 118 -8.06 32.69 5.68
CA ASP A 118 -7.29 32.22 6.82
C ASP A 118 -8.19 31.79 7.99
N LEU A 119 -7.58 31.23 9.04
CA LEU A 119 -8.27 30.72 10.22
C LEU A 119 -8.45 31.78 11.32
N ALA A 120 -8.31 33.08 11.00
CA ALA A 120 -8.58 34.14 11.96
C ALA A 120 -10.07 34.25 12.31
N SER A 121 -10.36 35.00 13.38
CA SER A 121 -11.74 35.35 13.75
C SER A 121 -11.85 36.87 13.93
N PRO A 122 -12.45 37.61 12.96
CA PRO A 122 -12.99 37.13 11.68
C PRO A 122 -11.88 36.72 10.67
N PRO A 123 -12.19 35.85 9.69
CA PRO A 123 -11.23 35.43 8.66
C PRO A 123 -10.77 36.58 7.78
N ASN A 124 -9.48 36.60 7.42
CA ASN A 124 -8.95 37.46 6.37
C ASN A 124 -9.01 36.74 5.02
N GLN A 125 -9.47 37.45 3.99
CA GLN A 125 -9.42 36.98 2.62
C GLN A 125 -8.00 37.09 2.06
N ILE A 126 -7.56 36.06 1.34
CA ILE A 126 -6.28 35.99 0.64
C ILE A 126 -6.58 35.70 -0.82
N THR A 127 -6.11 36.59 -1.71
CA THR A 127 -6.14 36.36 -3.15
C THR A 127 -4.87 35.63 -3.55
N LEU A 128 -5.00 34.42 -4.09
CA LEU A 128 -3.89 33.68 -4.66
C LEU A 128 -3.96 33.80 -6.19
N THR A 129 -2.93 34.38 -6.78
CA THR A 129 -2.73 34.38 -8.22
C THR A 129 -1.40 33.69 -8.48
N GLY A 130 -1.41 32.58 -9.21
CA GLY A 130 -0.19 31.90 -9.60
C GLY A 130 0.32 32.34 -10.97
N ARG A 131 1.61 32.12 -11.19
CA ARG A 131 2.22 32.11 -12.52
C ARG A 131 2.81 30.75 -12.80
N MET A 132 2.63 30.29 -14.03
CA MET A 132 3.28 29.09 -14.54
C MET A 132 4.72 29.44 -14.91
N GLU A 133 5.66 29.03 -14.07
CA GLU A 133 7.09 29.31 -14.24
C GLU A 133 7.74 28.29 -15.20
N GLU A 134 7.36 27.02 -15.05
CA GLU A 134 7.76 25.95 -15.94
C GLU A 134 6.55 25.05 -16.23
N SER A 135 6.46 24.56 -17.45
CA SER A 135 5.45 23.60 -17.89
C SER A 135 6.13 22.45 -18.61
N LEU A 136 5.36 21.40 -18.88
CA LEU A 136 5.81 20.28 -19.67
C LEU A 136 6.37 20.73 -21.03
N ASP A 137 7.57 20.28 -21.35
CA ASP A 137 8.21 20.52 -22.64
C ASP A 137 7.32 19.98 -23.77
N PRO A 138 6.88 20.80 -24.75
CA PRO A 138 6.03 20.36 -25.85
C PRO A 138 6.56 19.14 -26.61
N THR A 139 7.89 18.98 -26.69
CA THR A 139 8.51 17.85 -27.39
C THR A 139 8.38 16.52 -26.63
N LYS A 140 8.20 16.59 -25.30
CA LYS A 140 7.91 15.44 -24.43
C LYS A 140 6.42 15.29 -24.13
N ALA A 141 5.65 16.36 -24.35
CA ALA A 141 4.22 16.38 -24.16
C ALA A 141 3.51 15.37 -25.06
N ASP A 142 3.96 15.18 -26.30
CA ASP A 142 3.33 14.22 -27.23
C ASP A 142 3.31 12.79 -26.69
N ALA A 143 4.39 12.29 -26.09
CA ALA A 143 4.46 10.94 -25.55
C ALA A 143 3.51 10.76 -24.35
N ILE A 144 3.48 11.75 -23.46
CA ILE A 144 2.57 11.78 -22.30
C ILE A 144 1.12 11.84 -22.80
N LEU A 145 0.80 12.78 -23.69
CA LEU A 145 -0.53 12.95 -24.28
C LEU A 145 -1.00 11.70 -25.03
N GLN A 146 -0.13 11.01 -25.78
CA GLN A 146 -0.52 9.77 -26.46
C GLN A 146 -0.80 8.62 -25.47
N SER A 147 -0.02 8.49 -24.41
CA SER A 147 -0.33 7.50 -23.37
C SER A 147 -1.65 7.81 -22.68
N ILE A 148 -1.98 9.09 -22.54
CA ILE A 148 -3.24 9.54 -21.95
C ILE A 148 -4.42 9.26 -22.89
N LEU A 149 -4.29 9.60 -24.18
CA LEU A 149 -5.35 9.38 -25.17
C LEU A 149 -5.66 7.90 -25.37
N SER A 150 -4.67 7.03 -25.21
CA SER A 150 -4.85 5.57 -25.36
C SER A 150 -5.42 4.90 -24.11
N SER A 151 -5.02 5.32 -22.91
CA SER A 151 -5.40 4.62 -21.66
C SER A 151 -6.41 5.37 -20.79
N GLY A 152 -6.61 6.67 -21.01
CA GLY A 152 -7.35 7.58 -20.13
C GLY A 152 -6.66 7.88 -18.80
N LYS A 153 -5.46 7.32 -18.57
CA LYS A 153 -4.69 7.39 -17.32
C LYS A 153 -3.31 8.00 -17.59
N ILE A 154 -2.65 8.53 -16.56
CA ILE A 154 -1.22 8.88 -16.68
C ILE A 154 -0.38 7.59 -16.73
N SER A 155 0.77 7.67 -17.39
CA SER A 155 1.66 6.51 -17.60
C SER A 155 2.36 6.07 -16.33
N ASP A 156 2.80 4.82 -16.32
CA ASP A 156 3.64 4.27 -15.26
C ASP A 156 4.91 5.12 -15.10
N GLY A 157 5.29 5.39 -13.86
CA GLY A 157 6.45 6.22 -13.57
C GLY A 157 6.53 6.64 -12.12
N GLN A 158 7.57 7.42 -11.82
CA GLN A 158 7.73 8.09 -10.53
C GLN A 158 7.28 9.53 -10.69
N TYR A 159 6.28 9.93 -9.91
CA TYR A 159 5.73 11.26 -9.88
C TYR A 159 6.13 11.93 -8.58
N THR A 160 6.83 13.05 -8.68
CA THR A 160 7.29 13.79 -7.51
C THR A 160 6.50 15.08 -7.40
N PHE A 161 5.84 15.27 -6.26
CA PHE A 161 5.10 16.47 -5.91
C PHE A 161 5.84 17.20 -4.78
N SER A 162 6.01 18.50 -4.90
CA SER A 162 6.63 19.33 -3.88
C SER A 162 5.85 20.62 -3.68
N VAL A 163 5.69 21.00 -2.40
CA VAL A 163 5.22 22.32 -1.98
C VAL A 163 6.35 23.03 -1.25
N LYS A 164 6.59 24.30 -1.60
CA LYS A 164 7.59 25.13 -0.93
C LYS A 164 7.00 26.48 -0.56
N ILE A 165 7.29 26.93 0.66
CA ILE A 165 6.98 28.27 1.11
C ILE A 165 8.26 29.09 1.01
N ILE A 166 8.21 30.16 0.21
CA ILE A 166 9.35 31.01 -0.11
C ILE A 166 9.11 32.38 0.53
N SER A 167 10.13 32.96 1.15
CA SER A 167 10.06 34.34 1.65
C SER A 167 9.99 35.32 0.49
N ALA A 168 8.97 36.18 0.46
CA ALA A 168 8.87 37.21 -0.55
C ALA A 168 9.87 38.37 -0.36
N GLU A 169 10.53 38.46 0.81
CA GLU A 169 11.52 39.50 1.09
C GLU A 169 12.89 39.20 0.49
N ASN A 170 13.33 37.94 0.57
CA ASN A 170 14.69 37.54 0.23
C ASN A 170 14.78 36.31 -0.69
N GLY A 171 13.65 35.68 -1.03
CA GLY A 171 13.60 34.51 -1.91
C GLY A 171 14.07 33.20 -1.28
N ASN A 172 14.36 33.18 0.03
CA ASN A 172 14.80 31.96 0.71
C ASN A 172 13.62 31.01 0.93
N GLU A 173 13.91 29.71 0.84
CA GLU A 173 12.98 28.66 1.28
C GLU A 173 12.80 28.73 2.80
N LEU A 174 11.55 28.80 3.26
CA LEU A 174 11.18 28.88 4.67
C LEU A 174 10.80 27.50 5.23
N VAL A 175 10.00 26.74 4.47
CA VAL A 175 9.60 25.37 4.76
C VAL A 175 9.17 24.70 3.45
N SER A 176 9.35 23.39 3.35
CA SER A 176 8.96 22.60 2.19
C SER A 176 8.54 21.19 2.60
N ASP A 177 7.77 20.56 1.72
CA ASP A 177 7.53 19.12 1.74
C ASP A 177 7.57 18.57 0.30
N GLU A 178 7.95 17.31 0.17
CA GLU A 178 8.11 16.62 -1.10
C GLU A 178 7.82 15.12 -0.97
N LYS A 179 7.12 14.57 -1.94
CA LYS A 179 6.78 13.15 -1.98
C LYS A 179 6.87 12.60 -3.40
N THR A 180 7.56 11.48 -3.53
CA THR A 180 7.64 10.70 -4.77
C THR A 180 6.72 9.50 -4.68
N ILE A 181 5.84 9.37 -5.67
CA ILE A 181 4.78 8.35 -5.75
C ILE A 181 5.04 7.49 -6.97
N VAL A 182 5.04 6.18 -6.78
CA VAL A 182 5.20 5.22 -7.86
C VAL A 182 3.82 4.88 -8.42
N VAL A 183 3.55 5.31 -9.64
CA VAL A 183 2.32 5.00 -10.37
C VAL A 183 2.62 3.86 -11.32
N GLN A 184 1.81 2.81 -11.27
CA GLN A 184 1.93 1.63 -12.11
C GLN A 184 0.55 1.14 -12.49
N ALA A 185 0.40 0.66 -13.72
CA ALA A 185 -0.80 -0.01 -14.17
C ALA A 185 -1.07 -1.20 -13.24
N PRO A 186 -2.30 -1.32 -12.70
CA PRO A 186 -2.60 -2.37 -11.76
C PRO A 186 -2.43 -3.75 -12.39
N VAL A 187 -1.65 -4.60 -11.74
CA VAL A 187 -1.53 -6.01 -12.13
C VAL A 187 -2.78 -6.77 -11.69
N SER A 188 -3.30 -7.64 -12.55
CA SER A 188 -4.37 -8.58 -12.18
C SER A 188 -3.96 -9.44 -10.98
N ILE A 189 -4.95 -9.84 -10.17
CA ILE A 189 -4.72 -10.78 -9.07
C ILE A 189 -4.61 -12.19 -9.64
N SER A 190 -3.47 -12.86 -9.42
CA SER A 190 -3.23 -14.23 -9.87
C SER A 190 -3.31 -15.18 -8.67
N LEU A 191 -4.31 -16.07 -8.65
CA LEU A 191 -4.43 -17.06 -7.59
C LEU A 191 -3.38 -18.17 -7.77
N GLU A 192 -2.80 -18.64 -6.66
CA GLU A 192 -1.72 -19.63 -6.65
C GLU A 192 -2.17 -20.94 -5.99
N SER A 193 -2.78 -20.86 -4.81
CA SER A 193 -3.23 -22.04 -4.05
C SER A 193 -4.28 -21.66 -2.98
N PRO A 194 -5.09 -22.61 -2.49
CA PRO A 194 -5.32 -23.94 -3.04
C PRO A 194 -6.25 -23.87 -4.25
N GLY A 195 -6.17 -24.88 -5.10
CA GLY A 195 -7.19 -25.10 -6.12
C GLY A 195 -6.82 -24.62 -7.52
N GLY A 196 -7.84 -24.65 -8.36
CA GLY A 196 -7.78 -24.24 -9.76
C GLY A 196 -9.19 -24.23 -10.36
N ILE A 197 -9.28 -24.50 -11.66
CA ILE A 197 -10.57 -24.55 -12.37
C ILE A 197 -11.47 -25.69 -11.86
N LEU A 198 -12.78 -25.46 -11.81
CA LEU A 198 -13.76 -26.39 -11.24
C LEU A 198 -13.79 -27.78 -11.89
N SER A 199 -13.58 -27.82 -13.21
CA SER A 199 -13.51 -29.08 -13.97
C SER A 199 -12.42 -30.02 -13.46
N ASP A 200 -11.45 -29.49 -12.72
CA ASP A 200 -10.25 -30.18 -12.28
C ASP A 200 -10.23 -30.43 -10.76
N THR A 201 -11.41 -30.44 -10.11
CA THR A 201 -11.52 -30.65 -8.66
C THR A 201 -11.07 -32.03 -8.18
N LEU A 202 -10.88 -32.99 -9.08
CA LEU A 202 -10.25 -34.29 -8.77
C LEU A 202 -8.73 -34.16 -8.56
N ASP A 203 -8.09 -33.17 -9.19
CA ASP A 203 -6.64 -32.94 -9.10
C ASP A 203 -6.29 -31.87 -8.05
N HIS A 204 -7.29 -31.15 -7.54
CA HIS A 204 -7.16 -30.08 -6.55
C HIS A 204 -7.72 -30.45 -5.16
N ILE A 205 -7.28 -31.59 -4.63
CA ILE A 205 -7.67 -32.08 -3.30
C ILE A 205 -6.66 -31.62 -2.26
N ILE A 206 -7.15 -31.03 -1.18
CA ILE A 206 -6.37 -30.72 0.03
C ILE A 206 -6.96 -31.45 1.23
N TYR A 207 -6.17 -31.71 2.27
CA TYR A 207 -6.62 -32.49 3.43
C TYR A 207 -6.63 -31.69 4.74
N SER A 208 -6.71 -30.35 4.63
CA SER A 208 -6.85 -29.46 5.78
C SER A 208 -8.15 -28.68 5.65
N THR A 209 -8.96 -28.66 6.71
CA THR A 209 -10.12 -27.76 6.84
C THR A 209 -9.71 -26.33 7.19
N PHE A 210 -8.42 -26.10 7.39
CA PHE A 210 -7.79 -24.79 7.57
C PHE A 210 -6.78 -24.54 6.44
N PRO A 211 -7.21 -24.32 5.18
CA PRO A 211 -6.30 -24.03 4.08
C PRO A 211 -5.61 -22.67 4.21
N ILE A 212 -4.41 -22.58 3.63
CA ILE A 212 -3.74 -21.32 3.35
C ILE A 212 -4.02 -20.93 1.90
N PHE A 213 -4.70 -19.79 1.72
CA PHE A 213 -4.91 -19.17 0.42
C PHE A 213 -3.69 -18.32 0.06
N GLN A 214 -3.21 -18.42 -1.17
CA GLN A 214 -2.05 -17.70 -1.68
C GLN A 214 -2.35 -17.15 -3.07
N TRP A 215 -1.92 -15.91 -3.30
CA TRP A 215 -2.09 -15.23 -4.57
C TRP A 215 -0.96 -14.23 -4.79
N PHE A 216 -0.65 -13.94 -6.05
CA PHE A 216 0.17 -12.81 -6.41
C PHE A 216 -0.72 -11.59 -6.71
N ALA A 217 -0.44 -10.49 -6.01
CA ALA A 217 -1.01 -9.18 -6.32
C ALA A 217 -0.03 -8.07 -5.95
N GLN A 218 -0.12 -6.94 -6.66
CA GLN A 218 0.62 -5.73 -6.33
C GLN A 218 0.21 -5.22 -4.93
N SER A 219 1.18 -4.73 -4.18
CA SER A 219 1.00 -3.99 -2.93
C SER A 219 1.21 -2.49 -3.18
N GLY A 220 0.52 -1.65 -2.43
CA GLY A 220 0.65 -0.20 -2.49
C GLY A 220 0.01 0.46 -1.28
N ASN A 221 0.33 1.74 -1.07
CA ASN A 221 -0.28 2.52 0.01
C ASN A 221 -1.77 2.75 -0.28
N GLY A 222 -2.61 2.64 0.76
CA GLY A 222 -4.07 2.75 0.64
C GLY A 222 -4.77 1.55 -0.02
N PHE A 223 -4.06 0.48 -0.36
CA PHE A 223 -4.68 -0.71 -0.95
C PHE A 223 -5.37 -1.53 0.15
N ASN A 224 -6.62 -1.93 -0.08
CA ASN A 224 -7.35 -2.83 0.80
C ASN A 224 -7.53 -4.18 0.10
N THR A 225 -7.39 -5.28 0.87
CA THR A 225 -7.53 -6.64 0.34
C THR A 225 -8.68 -7.35 1.03
N TYR A 226 -9.42 -8.13 0.26
CA TYR A 226 -10.57 -8.87 0.73
C TYR A 226 -10.58 -10.27 0.15
N ILE A 227 -11.16 -11.21 0.90
CA ILE A 227 -11.35 -12.59 0.47
C ILE A 227 -12.80 -13.02 0.71
N ARG A 228 -13.31 -13.91 -0.11
CA ARG A 228 -14.57 -14.62 0.15
C ARG A 228 -14.43 -16.08 -0.23
N VAL A 229 -15.13 -16.95 0.48
CA VAL A 229 -15.16 -18.39 0.29
C VAL A 229 -16.61 -18.86 0.39
N ALA A 230 -17.02 -19.74 -0.51
CA ALA A 230 -18.35 -20.34 -0.52
C ALA A 230 -18.28 -21.85 -0.82
N GLU A 231 -19.31 -22.57 -0.42
CA GLU A 231 -19.43 -24.00 -0.76
C GLU A 231 -19.98 -24.16 -2.19
N PHE A 232 -19.38 -25.06 -2.96
CA PHE A 232 -19.89 -25.46 -4.26
C PHE A 232 -20.67 -26.79 -4.14
N ASN A 233 -21.99 -26.70 -4.15
CA ASN A 233 -22.88 -27.86 -4.19
C ASN A 233 -23.31 -28.17 -5.63
N LYS A 234 -22.85 -29.29 -6.18
CA LYS A 234 -23.16 -29.76 -7.56
C LYS A 234 -24.64 -29.94 -7.87
N GLN A 235 -25.50 -30.08 -6.86
CA GLN A 235 -26.95 -30.22 -7.03
C GLN A 235 -27.65 -28.86 -7.12
N LEU A 236 -27.04 -27.80 -6.60
CA LEU A 236 -27.62 -26.46 -6.51
C LEU A 236 -26.95 -25.47 -7.46
N HIS A 237 -25.65 -25.60 -7.68
CA HIS A 237 -24.82 -24.65 -8.42
C HIS A 237 -24.41 -25.18 -9.79
N SER A 238 -24.53 -24.34 -10.82
CA SER A 238 -24.10 -24.70 -12.18
C SER A 238 -22.67 -24.23 -12.47
N SER A 239 -22.14 -23.29 -11.69
CA SER A 239 -20.82 -22.68 -11.87
C SER A 239 -20.20 -22.19 -10.55
N PRO A 240 -18.87 -21.93 -10.50
CA PRO A 240 -18.24 -21.26 -9.38
C PRO A 240 -18.83 -19.87 -9.09
N GLU A 241 -19.24 -19.15 -10.14
CA GLU A 241 -19.89 -17.85 -10.04
C GLU A 241 -21.24 -17.95 -9.33
N ASP A 242 -22.03 -18.99 -9.59
CA ASP A 242 -23.31 -19.19 -8.87
C ASP A 242 -23.05 -19.46 -7.38
N ALA A 243 -22.04 -20.28 -7.08
CA ALA A 243 -21.73 -20.66 -5.71
C ALA A 243 -21.18 -19.50 -4.87
N ILE A 244 -20.30 -18.67 -5.44
CA ILE A 244 -19.68 -17.55 -4.70
C ILE A 244 -20.69 -16.44 -4.34
N GLU A 245 -21.81 -16.37 -5.08
CA GLU A 245 -22.89 -15.39 -4.86
C GLU A 245 -24.01 -15.92 -3.95
N ASP A 246 -24.07 -17.23 -3.69
CA ASP A 246 -25.07 -17.86 -2.81
C ASP A 246 -24.63 -17.81 -1.33
N GLN A 247 -24.41 -18.98 -0.70
CA GLN A 247 -24.09 -19.10 0.71
C GLN A 247 -22.57 -19.08 0.96
N ARG A 248 -22.10 -17.99 1.57
CA ARG A 248 -20.69 -17.81 1.94
C ARG A 248 -20.37 -18.57 3.21
N VAL A 249 -19.25 -19.28 3.21
CA VAL A 249 -18.64 -19.81 4.44
C VAL A 249 -17.70 -18.78 5.08
N LEU A 250 -17.16 -17.86 4.28
CA LEU A 250 -16.42 -16.68 4.72
C LEU A 250 -16.76 -15.50 3.78
N PRO A 251 -17.18 -14.33 4.30
CA PRO A 251 -17.49 -14.03 5.70
C PRO A 251 -18.66 -14.84 6.27
N PHE A 252 -18.72 -14.97 7.60
CA PHE A 252 -19.80 -15.66 8.30
C PHE A 252 -21.14 -14.89 8.23
N ASP A 253 -21.10 -13.57 8.41
CA ASP A 253 -22.29 -12.72 8.27
C ASP A 253 -22.68 -12.62 6.79
N GLN A 254 -23.86 -13.13 6.45
CA GLN A 254 -24.34 -13.12 5.06
C GLN A 254 -24.74 -11.72 4.59
N ASN A 255 -24.81 -10.70 5.45
CA ASN A 255 -24.94 -9.31 5.00
C ASN A 255 -23.61 -8.74 4.48
N GLU A 256 -22.49 -9.38 4.81
CA GLU A 256 -21.17 -9.05 4.28
C GLU A 256 -20.88 -9.91 3.05
N TYR A 257 -20.41 -9.27 1.98
CA TYR A 257 -20.03 -9.95 0.74
C TYR A 257 -18.55 -10.34 0.71
N TRP A 258 -17.72 -9.62 1.46
CA TRP A 258 -16.27 -9.67 1.40
C TRP A 258 -15.70 -9.61 2.82
N TYR A 259 -14.80 -10.52 3.15
CA TYR A 259 -14.09 -10.51 4.43
C TYR A 259 -12.82 -9.66 4.29
N PRO A 260 -12.67 -8.55 5.03
CA PRO A 260 -11.47 -7.71 4.97
C PRO A 260 -10.27 -8.43 5.58
N ILE A 261 -9.13 -8.32 4.91
CA ILE A 261 -7.85 -8.83 5.39
C ILE A 261 -6.78 -7.75 5.22
N ASP A 262 -5.66 -7.91 5.92
CA ASP A 262 -4.51 -7.02 5.73
C ASP A 262 -4.02 -7.05 4.28
N ASN A 263 -3.22 -6.05 3.89
CA ASN A 263 -2.64 -5.98 2.54
C ASN A 263 -1.49 -6.98 2.35
N VAL A 264 -1.84 -8.27 2.46
CA VAL A 264 -0.98 -9.43 2.32
C VAL A 264 -1.34 -10.20 1.05
N ASN A 265 -0.51 -11.18 0.73
CA ASN A 265 -0.68 -12.07 -0.44
C ASN A 265 -0.94 -13.53 -0.02
N SER A 266 -1.27 -13.73 1.25
CA SER A 266 -1.64 -15.03 1.81
C SER A 266 -2.63 -14.87 2.96
N PHE A 267 -3.55 -15.81 3.12
CA PHE A 267 -4.51 -15.83 4.21
C PHE A 267 -4.76 -17.24 4.71
N GLN A 268 -4.63 -17.46 6.01
CA GLN A 268 -4.98 -18.73 6.66
C GLN A 268 -6.48 -18.71 6.97
N TYR A 269 -7.23 -19.74 6.54
CA TYR A 269 -8.65 -19.86 6.89
C TYR A 269 -8.81 -19.82 8.42
N PRO A 270 -9.73 -19.00 8.96
CA PRO A 270 -9.74 -18.70 10.38
C PRO A 270 -10.42 -19.79 11.21
N PHE A 271 -9.98 -19.93 12.46
CA PHE A 271 -10.57 -20.88 13.43
C PHE A 271 -11.92 -20.42 14.00
N SER A 272 -12.29 -19.15 13.81
CA SER A 272 -13.54 -18.56 14.28
C SER A 272 -13.97 -17.42 13.35
N GLY A 273 -15.24 -17.03 13.38
CA GLY A 273 -15.77 -15.99 12.48
C GLY A 273 -15.97 -16.46 11.03
N ALA A 274 -15.98 -17.78 10.81
CA ALA A 274 -16.28 -18.45 9.55
C ALA A 274 -17.03 -19.76 9.80
N TYR A 275 -17.76 -20.27 8.81
CA TYR A 275 -18.34 -21.60 8.89
C TYR A 275 -17.25 -22.67 8.71
N PRO A 276 -17.24 -23.77 9.48
CA PRO A 276 -16.23 -24.82 9.29
C PRO A 276 -16.24 -25.37 7.86
N LEU A 277 -15.04 -25.60 7.29
CA LEU A 277 -14.91 -26.40 6.08
C LEU A 277 -15.03 -27.88 6.44
N GLU A 278 -15.73 -28.66 5.64
CA GLU A 278 -16.07 -30.05 5.90
C GLU A 278 -15.40 -30.98 4.89
N GLU A 279 -15.01 -32.18 5.37
CA GLU A 279 -14.44 -33.21 4.51
C GLU A 279 -15.41 -33.67 3.42
N GLY A 280 -14.89 -33.91 2.23
CA GLY A 280 -15.66 -34.35 1.07
C GLY A 280 -16.30 -33.21 0.26
N ASN A 281 -16.46 -32.02 0.85
CA ASN A 281 -17.09 -30.88 0.20
C ASN A 281 -16.11 -30.14 -0.72
N VAL A 282 -16.70 -29.43 -1.69
CA VAL A 282 -15.97 -28.58 -2.65
C VAL A 282 -16.22 -27.13 -2.29
N TYR A 283 -15.18 -26.32 -2.32
CA TYR A 283 -15.24 -24.90 -2.00
C TYR A 283 -14.70 -24.08 -3.15
N VAL A 284 -15.24 -22.88 -3.28
CA VAL A 284 -14.78 -21.85 -4.21
C VAL A 284 -14.35 -20.60 -3.46
N TRP A 285 -13.34 -19.90 -3.96
CA TRP A 285 -12.84 -18.70 -3.32
C TRP A 285 -12.35 -17.66 -4.33
N GLN A 286 -12.36 -16.41 -3.90
CA GLN A 286 -11.98 -15.26 -4.71
C GLN A 286 -11.35 -14.17 -3.83
N VAL A 287 -10.43 -13.41 -4.42
CA VAL A 287 -9.79 -12.26 -3.79
C VAL A 287 -10.20 -10.98 -4.53
N LYS A 288 -10.44 -9.92 -3.76
CA LYS A 288 -10.65 -8.56 -4.25
C LYS A 288 -9.58 -7.64 -3.69
N LYS A 289 -9.08 -6.71 -4.50
CA LYS A 289 -8.35 -5.54 -4.02
C LYS A 289 -9.08 -4.26 -4.39
N THR A 290 -9.07 -3.28 -3.49
CA THR A 290 -9.44 -1.90 -3.81
C THR A 290 -8.21 -1.02 -3.70
N MET A 291 -8.11 -0.02 -4.58
CA MET A 291 -7.02 0.95 -4.57
C MET A 291 -7.57 2.37 -4.80
N PRO A 292 -7.00 3.39 -4.14
CA PRO A 292 -7.41 4.76 -4.33
C PRO A 292 -6.95 5.27 -5.70
N THR A 293 -7.87 5.88 -6.44
CA THR A 293 -7.56 6.59 -7.69
C THR A 293 -8.09 8.02 -7.61
N THR A 294 -7.63 8.91 -8.50
CA THR A 294 -8.16 10.28 -8.55
C THR A 294 -9.62 10.35 -9.02
N ALA A 295 -10.22 9.23 -9.48
CA ALA A 295 -11.63 9.12 -9.83
C ALA A 295 -12.47 8.35 -8.78
N GLY A 296 -11.88 8.00 -7.63
CA GLY A 296 -12.50 7.16 -6.59
C GLY A 296 -11.78 5.82 -6.40
N GLU A 297 -12.36 4.93 -5.61
CA GLU A 297 -11.79 3.58 -5.45
C GLU A 297 -11.99 2.76 -6.72
N GLN A 298 -10.93 2.09 -7.18
CA GLN A 298 -11.01 1.09 -8.23
C GLN A 298 -10.94 -0.30 -7.62
N GLU A 299 -11.81 -1.21 -8.08
CA GLU A 299 -11.80 -2.62 -7.67
C GLU A 299 -11.09 -3.50 -8.71
N LEU A 300 -10.37 -4.51 -8.21
CA LEU A 300 -9.81 -5.62 -8.99
C LEU A 300 -10.28 -6.94 -8.39
N LEU A 301 -10.77 -7.83 -9.23
CA LEU A 301 -11.20 -9.17 -8.85
C LEU A 301 -10.23 -10.21 -9.44
N SER A 302 -9.92 -11.24 -8.66
CA SER A 302 -9.28 -12.45 -9.18
C SER A 302 -10.29 -13.31 -9.97
N SER A 303 -9.80 -14.31 -10.68
CA SER A 303 -10.62 -15.47 -11.05
C SER A 303 -11.13 -16.19 -9.78
N ILE A 304 -12.07 -17.11 -9.95
CA ILE A 304 -12.56 -17.96 -8.86
C ILE A 304 -11.82 -19.29 -8.93
N PHE A 305 -11.13 -19.67 -7.85
CA PHE A 305 -10.53 -20.98 -7.71
C PHE A 305 -11.45 -21.91 -6.95
N SER A 306 -11.28 -23.21 -7.20
CA SER A 306 -12.03 -24.28 -6.55
C SER A 306 -11.09 -25.37 -6.04
N PHE A 307 -11.42 -25.93 -4.89
CA PHE A 307 -10.68 -27.03 -4.27
C PHE A 307 -11.64 -27.96 -3.54
N LYS A 308 -11.20 -29.19 -3.27
CA LYS A 308 -11.97 -30.18 -2.50
C LYS A 308 -11.24 -30.50 -1.20
N ILE A 309 -11.97 -30.58 -0.08
CA ILE A 309 -11.43 -31.19 1.13
C ILE A 309 -11.51 -32.72 0.98
N GLY A 310 -10.37 -33.39 1.03
CA GLY A 310 -10.26 -34.83 0.99
C GLY A 310 -10.87 -35.47 2.23
N VAL A 311 -11.30 -36.72 2.12
CA VAL A 311 -11.80 -37.51 3.25
C VAL A 311 -10.65 -38.34 3.81
N SER A 312 -10.40 -38.25 5.10
CA SER A 312 -9.33 -39.00 5.77
C SER A 312 -9.53 -40.51 5.57
N GLY A 313 -8.49 -41.21 5.10
CA GLY A 313 -8.53 -42.67 4.82
C GLY A 313 -9.01 -43.09 3.42
N GLN A 314 -9.45 -42.15 2.56
CA GLN A 314 -9.72 -42.39 1.14
C GLN A 314 -8.73 -41.61 0.27
N MET A 315 -7.45 -41.95 0.34
CA MET A 315 -6.51 -41.46 -0.67
C MET A 315 -6.78 -42.17 -2.00
N SER A 316 -7.18 -41.40 -3.01
CA SER A 316 -6.87 -41.74 -4.40
C SER A 316 -5.34 -41.68 -4.53
N ASP A 317 -4.73 -42.45 -5.42
CA ASP A 317 -3.26 -42.61 -5.63
C ASP A 317 -2.44 -41.32 -5.95
N THR A 318 -2.94 -40.13 -5.64
CA THR A 318 -2.24 -38.86 -5.79
C THR A 318 -1.37 -38.54 -4.57
N ASN A 319 -0.07 -38.79 -4.75
CA ASN A 319 1.08 -38.44 -3.90
C ASN A 319 0.81 -37.55 -2.66
N PRO A 320 1.05 -38.05 -1.43
CA PRO A 320 1.00 -37.25 -0.18
C PRO A 320 2.09 -36.16 -0.05
N VAL A 321 2.75 -35.76 -1.14
CA VAL A 321 3.92 -34.86 -1.16
C VAL A 321 3.55 -33.38 -1.28
N ASN A 322 2.26 -33.02 -1.36
CA ASN A 322 1.84 -31.63 -1.58
C ASN A 322 1.56 -30.82 -0.30
N ASN A 323 1.77 -31.38 0.90
CA ASN A 323 1.65 -30.63 2.15
C ASN A 323 3.00 -29.97 2.51
N SER A 324 3.02 -28.62 2.61
CA SER A 324 4.22 -27.81 2.91
C SER A 324 4.91 -28.24 4.19
N LEU A 325 4.15 -28.48 5.25
CA LEU A 325 4.67 -28.89 6.55
C LEU A 325 5.28 -30.29 6.50
N LEU A 326 4.67 -31.25 5.79
CA LEU A 326 5.26 -32.57 5.58
C LEU A 326 6.56 -32.49 4.76
N LEU A 327 6.65 -31.59 3.78
CA LEU A 327 7.88 -31.36 3.02
C LEU A 327 8.99 -30.77 3.91
N SER A 328 8.67 -29.76 4.72
CA SER A 328 9.60 -29.18 5.70
C SER A 328 10.03 -30.22 6.74
N LEU A 329 9.09 -31.04 7.23
CA LEU A 329 9.39 -32.14 8.16
C LEU A 329 10.33 -33.15 7.51
N LYS A 330 10.05 -33.56 6.27
CA LYS A 330 10.90 -34.47 5.49
C LYS A 330 12.31 -33.93 5.31
N GLN A 331 12.46 -32.63 5.02
CA GLN A 331 13.78 -31.99 4.94
C GLN A 331 14.49 -31.97 6.30
N ALA A 332 13.76 -31.77 7.40
CA ALA A 332 14.32 -31.71 8.74
C ALA A 332 14.80 -33.06 9.28
N ILE A 333 14.07 -34.15 9.03
CA ILE A 333 14.38 -35.48 9.59
C ILE A 333 15.10 -36.41 8.61
N GLY A 334 15.14 -36.03 7.32
CA GLY A 334 15.75 -36.79 6.23
C GLY A 334 14.82 -37.86 5.63
N ASP A 335 15.07 -38.22 4.38
CA ASP A 335 14.26 -39.17 3.62
C ASP A 335 14.08 -40.52 4.32
N ASP A 336 15.14 -41.08 4.90
CA ASP A 336 15.10 -42.41 5.52
C ASP A 336 14.17 -42.45 6.76
N GLN A 337 14.27 -41.46 7.66
CA GLN A 337 13.38 -41.38 8.82
C GLN A 337 11.94 -41.04 8.41
N PHE A 338 11.79 -40.13 7.44
CA PHE A 338 10.47 -39.78 6.94
C PHE A 338 9.76 -40.99 6.32
N ASN A 339 10.47 -41.76 5.48
CA ASN A 339 9.93 -42.97 4.86
C ASN A 339 9.66 -44.08 5.89
N ALA A 340 10.42 -44.16 6.97
CA ALA A 340 10.16 -45.12 8.05
C ALA A 340 8.83 -44.83 8.80
N LEU A 341 8.33 -43.60 8.75
CA LEU A 341 7.09 -43.18 9.40
C LEU A 341 5.92 -43.11 8.42
N PHE A 342 6.10 -42.44 7.29
CA PHE A 342 5.04 -42.12 6.31
C PHE A 342 5.06 -43.04 5.08
N GLY A 343 6.07 -43.90 4.95
CA GLY A 343 6.20 -44.84 3.85
C GLY A 343 5.11 -45.93 3.85
N GLN A 344 5.03 -46.67 2.75
CA GLN A 344 4.02 -47.72 2.58
C GLN A 344 4.13 -48.78 3.69
N GLY A 345 3.01 -49.05 4.37
CA GLY A 345 2.89 -50.03 5.45
C GLY A 345 3.30 -49.52 6.84
N ASN A 346 3.72 -48.26 6.98
CA ASN A 346 4.14 -47.68 8.24
C ASN A 346 3.01 -46.94 8.96
N GLU A 347 3.23 -46.63 10.25
CA GLU A 347 2.19 -46.15 11.17
C GLU A 347 1.54 -44.83 10.74
N LEU A 348 2.28 -43.93 10.08
CA LEU A 348 1.77 -42.65 9.59
C LEU A 348 1.49 -42.66 8.09
N GLN A 349 1.37 -43.84 7.46
CA GLN A 349 1.05 -43.94 6.04
C GLN A 349 -0.27 -43.20 5.74
N GLY A 350 -0.21 -42.17 4.91
CA GLY A 350 -1.37 -41.40 4.48
C GLY A 350 -1.93 -40.42 5.52
N PHE A 351 -1.28 -40.27 6.68
CA PHE A 351 -1.61 -39.20 7.62
C PHE A 351 -1.06 -37.87 7.14
N VAL A 352 -1.85 -36.82 7.33
CA VAL A 352 -1.50 -35.43 7.03
C VAL A 352 -1.78 -34.55 8.25
N PRO A 353 -1.00 -33.49 8.50
CA PRO A 353 -1.28 -32.57 9.58
C PRO A 353 -2.67 -31.94 9.43
N SER A 354 -3.45 -31.91 10.50
CA SER A 354 -4.80 -31.33 10.55
C SER A 354 -4.81 -29.80 10.53
N GLY A 355 -3.63 -29.16 10.63
CA GLY A 355 -3.48 -27.72 10.86
C GLY A 355 -3.57 -27.32 12.33
N GLN A 356 -3.93 -28.24 13.24
CA GLN A 356 -3.82 -28.04 14.68
C GLN A 356 -2.41 -28.44 15.13
N LEU A 357 -1.57 -27.45 15.39
CA LEU A 357 -0.18 -27.64 15.75
C LEU A 357 0.04 -27.22 17.18
N GLU A 358 0.77 -28.03 17.95
CA GLU A 358 1.13 -27.72 19.32
C GLU A 358 2.64 -27.88 19.52
N ILE A 359 3.23 -26.97 20.29
CA ILE A 359 4.59 -27.09 20.83
C ILE A 359 4.46 -27.00 22.34
N ASP A 360 4.95 -28.03 23.05
CA ASP A 360 4.87 -28.13 24.51
C ASP A 360 3.44 -27.97 25.08
N GLY A 361 2.44 -28.48 24.36
CA GLY A 361 1.02 -28.40 24.74
C GLY A 361 0.38 -27.02 24.55
N VAL A 362 1.07 -26.11 23.85
CA VAL A 362 0.56 -24.79 23.47
C VAL A 362 0.27 -24.80 21.97
N THR A 363 -0.95 -24.44 21.58
CA THR A 363 -1.31 -24.26 20.18
C THR A 363 -0.46 -23.17 19.53
N VAL A 364 0.14 -23.48 18.39
CA VAL A 364 1.02 -22.59 17.63
C VAL A 364 0.57 -22.51 16.17
N ASP A 365 1.08 -21.50 15.47
CA ASP A 365 0.94 -21.39 14.03
C ASP A 365 2.01 -22.20 13.27
N GLU A 366 1.83 -22.38 11.97
CA GLU A 366 2.79 -23.12 11.14
C GLU A 366 4.17 -22.42 11.08
N SER A 367 4.22 -21.10 11.26
CA SER A 367 5.47 -20.34 11.26
C SER A 367 6.38 -20.73 12.43
N SER A 368 5.80 -20.93 13.61
CA SER A 368 6.50 -21.41 14.81
C SER A 368 7.04 -22.83 14.63
N VAL A 369 6.26 -23.72 14.00
CA VAL A 369 6.72 -25.09 13.71
C VAL A 369 7.83 -25.09 12.66
N ASN A 370 7.69 -24.31 11.58
CA ASN A 370 8.74 -24.16 10.57
C ASN A 370 10.03 -23.56 11.15
N TYR A 371 9.93 -22.63 12.10
CA TYR A 371 11.11 -22.13 12.83
C TYR A 371 11.83 -23.27 13.57
N LEU A 372 11.08 -24.13 14.28
CA LEU A 372 11.64 -25.28 14.98
C LEU A 372 12.27 -26.30 14.01
N LEU A 373 11.59 -26.63 12.92
CA LEU A 373 12.13 -27.52 11.87
C LEU A 373 13.42 -26.96 11.26
N ASN A 374 13.51 -25.64 11.06
CA ASN A 374 14.75 -24.97 10.64
C ASN A 374 15.88 -25.08 11.68
N GLN A 375 15.58 -25.02 12.98
CA GLN A 375 16.60 -25.24 14.02
C GLN A 375 17.14 -26.68 13.99
N ILE A 376 16.29 -27.67 13.68
CA ILE A 376 16.69 -29.07 13.51
C ILE A 376 17.57 -29.23 12.27
N MET A 377 17.16 -28.66 11.12
CA MET A 377 17.95 -28.68 9.88
C MET A 377 19.34 -28.07 10.05
N ASN A 378 19.43 -26.96 10.81
CA ASN A 378 20.69 -26.27 11.08
C ASN A 378 21.52 -26.91 12.22
N GLN A 379 21.11 -28.08 12.74
CA GLN A 379 21.76 -28.81 13.84
C GLN A 379 21.86 -28.01 15.16
N ASN A 380 21.05 -26.97 15.32
CA ASN A 380 20.95 -26.22 16.58
C ASN A 380 20.13 -26.98 17.64
N VAL A 381 19.28 -27.92 17.20
CA VAL A 381 18.45 -28.80 18.02
C VAL A 381 18.55 -30.23 17.48
N VAL A 382 18.58 -31.23 18.37
CA VAL A 382 18.65 -32.66 18.00
C VAL A 382 17.40 -33.39 18.46
N ILE A 383 16.79 -34.15 17.55
CA ILE A 383 15.66 -35.03 17.87
C ILE A 383 16.18 -36.21 18.70
N LYS A 384 15.65 -36.38 19.92
CA LYS A 384 16.04 -37.48 20.82
C LYS A 384 15.21 -38.75 20.61
N SER A 385 13.93 -38.60 20.31
CA SER A 385 13.00 -39.71 20.07
C SER A 385 11.76 -39.17 19.36
N LEU A 386 11.08 -40.04 18.61
CA LEU A 386 9.78 -39.78 18.01
C LEU A 386 8.81 -40.87 18.50
N THR A 387 7.67 -40.46 19.02
CA THR A 387 6.60 -41.33 19.52
C THR A 387 5.29 -40.94 18.86
N ILE A 388 4.52 -41.93 18.43
CA ILE A 388 3.20 -41.76 17.83
C ILE A 388 2.20 -42.17 18.91
N GLU A 389 1.25 -41.29 19.24
CA GLU A 389 0.15 -41.54 20.18
C GLU A 389 -1.21 -41.57 19.47
#